data_AF-M5FT41-F1
#
_entry.id   AF-M5FT41-F1
#
_cell.length_a   1.000
_cell.length_b   1.000
_cell.length_c   1.000
_cell.angle_alpha   90.00
_cell.angle_beta   90.00
_cell.angle_gamma   90.00
#
_symmetry.space_group_name_H-M   'P 1'
#
loop_
_entity.id
_entity.type
_entity.pdbx_description
1 polymer ?
#
loop_
_entity_poly.entity_id
_entity_poly.type
_entity_poly.pdbx_seq_one_letter_code
_entity_poly.pdbx_strand_id
1 'polypeptide(L)'
;MTGHVLKNDDIVVATLRNSDMLADPTSQHDNNRLLVLKLDVTISSEMPLVFQKAIDAFGCIDVVFNNAGIGLIGENKMPPESEARRLFETNYWGAVNEL
;
A
#
# COMPACT_ATOMS: atom_id res chain seq x y z
N MET A 1 -0.21 2.31 -10.86
CA MET A 1 0.98 3.02 -10.37
C MET A 1 2.23 2.16 -10.55
N THR A 2 2.31 0.98 -9.92
CA THR A 2 3.46 0.05 -9.99
C THR A 2 4.01 -0.15 -11.41
N GLY A 3 3.19 -0.55 -12.38
CA GLY A 3 3.65 -0.74 -13.76
C GLY A 3 4.13 0.53 -14.47
N HIS A 4 3.73 1.74 -14.02
CA HIS A 4 4.27 2.99 -14.55
C HIS A 4 5.67 3.28 -13.99
N VAL A 5 5.86 3.07 -12.69
CA VAL A 5 7.16 3.27 -12.01
C VAL A 5 8.20 2.28 -12.55
N LEU A 6 7.84 0.99 -12.68
CA LEU A 6 8.72 -0.03 -13.26
C LEU A 6 9.11 0.27 -14.73
N LYS A 7 8.21 0.90 -15.51
CA LYS A 7 8.50 1.32 -16.90
C LYS A 7 9.49 2.48 -16.99
N ASN A 8 9.65 3.27 -15.93
CA ASN A 8 10.64 4.35 -15.85
C ASN A 8 11.98 3.86 -15.26
N ASP A 9 12.15 2.55 -15.16
CA ASP A 9 13.32 1.86 -14.64
C ASP A 9 13.59 1.96 -13.13
N ASP A 10 12.62 2.42 -12.35
CA ASP A 10 12.70 2.53 -10.89
C ASP A 10 12.42 1.20 -10.17
N ILE A 11 12.79 1.14 -8.88
CA ILE A 11 12.52 0.03 -7.96
C ILE A 11 11.19 0.27 -7.24
N VAL A 12 10.40 -0.79 -7.05
CA VAL A 12 9.11 -0.72 -6.37
C VAL A 12 9.00 -1.78 -5.27
N VAL A 13 8.64 -1.34 -4.08
CA VAL A 13 8.06 -2.21 -3.04
C VAL A 13 6.55 -2.01 -3.05
N ALA A 14 5.81 -2.98 -3.57
CA ALA A 14 4.36 -2.92 -3.64
C ALA A 14 3.74 -3.58 -2.40
N THR A 15 2.90 -2.85 -1.69
CA THR A 15 2.20 -3.34 -0.49
C THR A 15 0.71 -3.51 -0.74
N LEU A 16 0.16 -4.66 -0.32
CA LEU A 16 -1.25 -5.01 -0.51
C LEU A 16 -1.77 -5.79 0.71
N ARG A 17 -3.05 -5.60 1.07
CA ARG A 17 -3.70 -6.45 2.09
C ARG A 17 -3.81 -7.90 1.66
N ASN A 18 -4.00 -8.12 0.37
CA ASN A 18 -3.99 -9.42 -0.27
C ASN A 18 -2.93 -9.40 -1.38
N SER A 19 -1.83 -10.12 -1.18
CA SER A 19 -0.70 -10.19 -2.12
C SER A 19 -1.08 -10.83 -3.45
N ASP A 20 -2.14 -11.64 -3.50
CA ASP A 20 -2.62 -12.29 -4.72
C ASP A 20 -3.30 -11.30 -5.69
N MET A 21 -3.57 -10.07 -5.24
CA MET A 21 -4.27 -9.03 -6.00
C MET A 21 -3.36 -8.21 -6.94
N LEU A 22 -2.09 -8.59 -7.15
CA LEU A 22 -1.30 -7.98 -8.23
C LEU A 22 -1.83 -8.42 -9.58
N ALA A 23 -2.83 -7.69 -10.05
CA ALA A 23 -3.51 -7.92 -11.32
C ALA A 23 -2.74 -7.36 -12.53
N ASP A 24 -1.61 -6.66 -12.32
CA ASP A 24 -0.82 -6.12 -13.42
C ASP A 24 0.22 -7.15 -13.91
N PRO A 25 0.02 -7.78 -15.08
CA PRO A 25 0.92 -8.81 -15.60
C PRO A 25 2.34 -8.28 -15.85
N THR A 26 2.48 -6.96 -16.08
CA THR A 26 3.80 -6.35 -16.32
C THR A 26 4.66 -6.31 -15.06
N SER A 27 4.04 -6.34 -13.88
CA SER A 27 4.73 -6.31 -12.59
C SER A 27 5.24 -7.69 -12.18
N GLN A 28 4.60 -8.78 -12.60
CA GLN A 28 4.93 -10.15 -12.19
C GLN A 28 6.23 -10.71 -12.80
N HIS A 29 6.85 -10.01 -13.75
CA HIS A 29 8.01 -10.51 -14.50
C HIS A 29 9.33 -9.82 -14.16
N ASP A 30 9.32 -8.81 -13.29
CA ASP A 30 10.50 -8.01 -12.94
C ASP A 30 11.04 -8.34 -11.53
N ASN A 31 11.58 -9.54 -11.39
CA ASN A 31 11.99 -10.10 -10.08
C ASN A 31 13.15 -9.36 -9.40
N ASN A 32 13.85 -8.48 -10.11
CA ASN A 32 15.00 -7.75 -9.54
C ASN A 32 14.64 -6.35 -9.04
N ARG A 33 13.48 -5.80 -9.42
CA ARG A 33 13.06 -4.43 -9.08
C ARG A 33 11.71 -4.34 -8.43
N LEU A 34 10.94 -5.42 -8.41
CA LEU A 34 9.68 -5.50 -7.69
C LEU A 34 9.79 -6.44 -6.48
N LEU A 35 9.52 -5.90 -5.30
CA LEU A 35 9.22 -6.70 -4.11
C LEU A 35 7.75 -6.51 -3.73
N VAL A 36 7.05 -7.62 -3.49
CA VAL A 36 5.65 -7.61 -3.08
C VAL A 36 5.55 -8.02 -1.63
N LEU A 37 4.97 -7.15 -0.80
CA LEU A 37 4.78 -7.39 0.62
C LEU A 37 3.31 -7.30 0.99
N LYS A 38 2.90 -8.13 1.95
CA LYS A 38 1.60 -7.98 2.59
C LYS A 38 1.67 -6.87 3.63
N LEU A 39 0.70 -5.98 3.62
CA LEU A 39 0.51 -4.96 4.64
C LEU A 39 -0.97 -4.58 4.74
N ASP A 40 -1.51 -4.55 5.96
CA ASP A 40 -2.74 -3.82 6.25
C ASP A 40 -2.42 -2.48 6.91
N VAL A 41 -2.70 -1.38 6.19
CA VAL A 41 -2.40 -0.03 6.67
C VAL A 41 -3.16 0.35 7.93
N THR A 42 -4.25 -0.36 8.26
CA THR A 42 -4.98 -0.14 9.51
C THR A 42 -4.32 -0.80 10.72
N ILE A 43 -3.24 -1.57 10.53
CA ILE A 43 -2.52 -2.29 11.58
C ILE A 43 -1.11 -1.70 11.70
N SER A 44 -0.97 -0.64 12.50
CA SER A 44 0.29 0.11 12.62
C SER A 44 1.50 -0.74 13.05
N SER A 45 1.28 -1.83 13.80
CA SER A 45 2.35 -2.73 14.22
C SER A 45 2.98 -3.53 13.07
N GLU A 46 2.35 -3.61 11.89
CA GLU A 46 2.93 -4.27 10.72
C GLU A 46 3.97 -3.39 10.00
N MET A 47 3.87 -2.06 10.12
CA MET A 47 4.69 -1.11 9.36
C MET A 47 6.19 -1.32 9.54
N PRO A 48 6.74 -1.41 10.77
CA PRO A 48 8.19 -1.47 10.95
C PRO A 48 8.82 -2.69 10.25
N LEU A 49 8.11 -3.83 10.26
CA LEU A 49 8.58 -5.05 9.60
C LEU A 49 8.58 -4.92 8.07
N VAL A 50 7.58 -4.25 7.50
CA VAL A 50 7.49 -4.03 6.05
C VAL A 50 8.58 -3.08 5.57
N PHE A 51 8.81 -1.98 6.29
CA PHE A 51 9.89 -1.05 6.00
C PHE A 51 11.26 -1.72 6.13
N GLN A 52 11.47 -2.54 7.18
CA GLN A 52 12.73 -3.27 7.32
C GLN A 52 12.97 -4.20 6.12
N LYS A 53 11.96 -4.96 5.68
CA LYS A 53 12.09 -5.84 4.50
C LYS A 53 12.40 -5.08 3.21
N ALA A 54 11.82 -3.89 3.04
CA ALA A 54 12.11 -3.02 1.91
C ALA A 54 13.57 -2.56 1.91
N ILE A 55 14.06 -2.12 3.07
CA ILE A 55 15.46 -1.68 3.26
C ILE A 55 16.42 -2.87 3.10
N ASP A 56 16.10 -4.05 3.63
CA ASP A 56 16.95 -5.23 3.48
C ASP A 56 17.08 -5.65 2.01
N ALA A 57 16.05 -5.45 1.20
CA ALA A 57 16.05 -5.79 -0.21
C ALA A 57 16.79 -4.77 -1.09
N PHE A 58 16.62 -3.47 -0.82
CA PHE A 58 17.03 -2.40 -1.75
C PHE A 58 17.91 -1.31 -1.12
N GLY A 59 18.22 -1.40 0.17
CA GLY A 59 19.15 -0.54 0.90
C GLY A 59 18.55 0.75 1.45
N CYS A 60 17.57 1.34 0.77
CA CYS A 60 16.90 2.57 1.20
C CYS A 60 15.47 2.68 0.64
N ILE A 61 14.73 3.69 1.13
CA ILE A 61 13.42 4.08 0.62
C ILE A 61 13.48 5.59 0.35
N ASP A 62 13.42 5.97 -0.92
CA ASP A 62 13.48 7.38 -1.34
C ASP A 62 12.10 8.05 -1.25
N VAL A 63 11.04 7.29 -1.52
CA VAL A 63 9.66 7.79 -1.58
C VAL A 63 8.72 6.76 -0.95
N VAL A 64 7.87 7.23 -0.04
CA VAL A 64 6.70 6.49 0.44
C VAL A 64 5.47 7.07 -0.25
N PHE A 65 4.73 6.23 -0.98
CA PHE A 65 3.51 6.62 -1.65
C PHE A 65 2.31 5.92 -1.01
N ASN A 66 1.64 6.61 -0.08
CA ASN A 66 0.41 6.07 0.47
C ASN A 66 -0.72 6.13 -0.57
N ASN A 67 -1.01 4.97 -1.13
CA ASN A 67 -2.09 4.77 -2.09
C ASN A 67 -3.22 3.88 -1.54
N ALA A 68 -3.09 3.37 -0.31
CA ALA A 68 -4.13 2.55 0.29
C ALA A 68 -5.36 3.42 0.58
N GLY A 69 -6.51 3.05 0.02
CA GLY A 69 -7.71 3.84 0.17
C GLY A 69 -8.98 3.05 -0.11
N ILE A 70 -10.04 3.39 0.60
CA ILE A 70 -11.40 2.95 0.32
C ILE A 70 -12.32 4.14 0.12
N GLY A 71 -13.25 4.00 -0.82
CA GLY A 71 -14.34 4.95 -1.01
C GLY A 71 -15.61 4.47 -0.30
N LEU A 72 -16.42 5.42 0.13
CA LEU A 72 -17.76 5.16 0.65
C LEU A 72 -18.75 5.99 -0.17
N ILE A 73 -19.68 5.32 -0.84
CA ILE A 73 -20.71 5.95 -1.66
C ILE A 73 -22.06 5.47 -1.12
N GLY A 74 -22.96 6.40 -0.79
CA GLY A 74 -24.30 6.08 -0.29
C GLY A 74 -25.28 7.23 -0.44
N GLU A 75 -26.56 6.92 -0.45
CA GLU A 75 -27.66 7.88 -0.66
C GLU A 75 -27.99 8.71 0.60
N ASN A 76 -27.53 8.24 1.77
CA ASN A 76 -27.85 8.82 3.06
C ASN A 76 -26.90 9.97 3.44
N LYS A 77 -27.42 11.00 4.11
CA LYS A 77 -26.62 12.14 4.63
C LYS A 77 -25.55 11.74 5.67
N MET A 78 -25.63 10.55 6.24
CA MET A 78 -24.63 10.02 7.16
C MET A 78 -24.45 8.51 6.93
N PRO A 79 -23.22 8.03 6.67
CA PRO A 79 -22.94 6.60 6.66
C PRO A 79 -23.05 5.98 8.07
N PRO A 80 -23.23 4.65 8.18
CA PRO A 80 -23.04 3.96 9.44
C PRO A 80 -21.69 4.30 10.05
N GLU A 81 -21.64 4.51 11.37
CA GLU A 81 -20.42 4.92 12.07
C GLU A 81 -19.25 3.94 11.82
N SER A 82 -19.53 2.64 11.73
CA SER A 82 -18.52 1.62 11.43
C SER A 82 -17.85 1.83 10.07
N GLU A 83 -18.62 2.20 9.04
CA GLU A 83 -18.08 2.48 7.70
C GLU A 83 -17.33 3.81 7.67
N ALA A 84 -17.81 4.83 8.39
CA ALA A 84 -17.10 6.09 8.55
C ALA A 84 -15.75 5.87 9.23
N ARG A 85 -15.71 5.14 10.35
CA ARG A 85 -14.47 4.80 11.06
C ARG A 85 -13.51 4.06 10.15
N ARG A 86 -13.97 3.02 9.46
CA ARG A 86 -13.14 2.24 8.54
C ARG A 86 -12.49 3.09 7.44
N LEU A 87 -13.21 4.09 6.93
CA LEU A 87 -12.69 5.05 5.95
C LEU A 87 -11.56 5.90 6.56
N PHE A 88 -11.71 6.39 7.79
CA PHE A 88 -10.65 7.13 8.48
C PHE A 88 -9.46 6.23 8.86
N GLU A 89 -9.69 5.01 9.34
CA GLU A 89 -8.62 4.07 9.65
C GLU A 89 -7.75 3.78 8.42
N THR A 90 -8.37 3.61 7.25
CA THR A 90 -7.64 3.31 6.01
C THR A 90 -7.00 4.56 5.41
N ASN A 91 -7.81 5.60 5.14
CA ASN A 91 -7.38 6.71 4.29
C ASN A 91 -6.63 7.80 5.06
N TYR A 92 -6.83 7.90 6.39
CA TYR A 92 -6.20 8.93 7.22
C TYR A 92 -5.17 8.31 8.16
N TRP A 93 -5.58 7.46 9.10
CA TRP A 93 -4.65 6.89 10.08
C TRP A 93 -3.63 5.95 9.43
N GLY A 94 -4.03 5.18 8.42
CA GLY A 94 -3.10 4.42 7.59
C GLY A 94 -1.96 5.29 7.02
N ALA A 95 -2.28 6.50 6.54
CA ALA A 95 -1.29 7.45 6.05
C ALA A 95 -0.37 8.01 7.13
N VAL A 96 -0.98 8.41 8.25
CA VAL A 96 -0.25 9.02 9.36
C VAL A 96 0.76 8.04 9.97
N ASN A 97 0.41 6.76 10.00
CA ASN A 97 1.24 5.71 10.60
C ASN A 97 2.38 5.22 9.68
N GLU A 98 2.38 5.58 8.39
CA GLU A 98 3.44 5.25 7.42
C GLU A 98 4.60 6.26 7.39
N LEU A 99 4.45 7.38 8.11
CA LEU A 99 5.44 8.47 8.24
C LEU A 99 6.17 8.39 9.59
#